data_AF-A0A2V5JTA5-F1
#
_entry.id   AF-A0A2V5JTA5-F1
#
_cell.length_a   1.000
_cell.length_b   1.000
_cell.length_c   1.000
_cell.angle_alpha   90.00
_cell.angle_beta   90.00
_cell.angle_gamma   90.00
#
_symmetry.space_group_name_H-M   'P 1'
#
loop_
_entity.id
_entity.type
_entity.pdbx_description
1 polymer ?
#
loop_
_entity_poly.entity_id
_entity_poly.type
_entity_poly.pdbx_seq_one_letter_code
_entity_poly.pdbx_strand_id
1 'polypeptide(L)'
;HRYYEDPAVGKGDPKKFAAYIGTYELAPGQTRSVITEGDKLLVERNGKKEQLLPETSEIFFRKGVEGRILFRYADSGKVDALIDRRNNEDVIWLKTK
;
A
#
# COMPACT_ATOMS: atom_id res chain seq x y z
N HIS A 1 9.56 -16.43 20.99
CA HIS A 1 9.54 -16.10 19.55
C HIS A 1 8.09 -15.90 19.13
N ARG A 2 7.70 -14.68 18.77
CA ARG A 2 6.41 -14.43 18.12
C ARG A 2 6.65 -14.78 16.65
N TYR A 3 6.20 -15.97 16.23
CA TYR A 3 6.26 -16.37 14.83
C TYR A 3 5.29 -15.46 14.09
N TYR A 4 5.82 -14.46 13.39
CA TYR A 4 5.02 -13.67 12.46
C TYR A 4 4.91 -14.49 11.18
N GLU A 5 3.77 -15.13 10.97
CA GLU A 5 3.42 -15.71 9.68
C GLU A 5 2.76 -14.63 8.82
N ASP A 6 3.20 -14.55 7.57
CA ASP A 6 2.56 -13.71 6.59
C ASP A 6 1.08 -14.11 6.44
N PRO A 7 0.14 -13.15 6.39
CA PRO A 7 -1.26 -13.48 6.13
C PRO A 7 -1.41 -14.18 4.79
N ALA A 8 -2.48 -14.96 4.65
CA ALA A 8 -2.78 -15.62 3.38
C ALA A 8 -3.01 -14.57 2.28
N VAL A 9 -2.39 -14.79 1.12
CA VAL A 9 -2.63 -13.95 -0.06
C VAL A 9 -4.08 -14.16 -0.52
N GLY A 10 -4.88 -13.11 -0.42
CA GLY A 10 -6.26 -13.08 -0.87
C GLY A 10 -6.39 -12.75 -2.36
N LYS A 11 -7.63 -12.45 -2.75
CA LYS A 11 -7.94 -12.00 -4.12
C LYS A 11 -7.92 -10.48 -4.20
N GLY A 12 -6.87 -9.93 -4.81
CA GLY A 12 -6.82 -8.52 -5.19
C GLY A 12 -7.73 -8.23 -6.39
N ASP A 13 -8.13 -6.96 -6.54
CA ASP A 13 -8.86 -6.50 -7.73
C ASP A 13 -7.92 -5.65 -8.62
N PRO A 14 -7.40 -6.20 -9.73
CA PRO A 14 -6.47 -5.48 -10.59
C PRO A 14 -7.09 -4.26 -11.26
N LYS A 15 -8.42 -4.17 -11.37
CA LYS A 15 -9.09 -2.96 -11.90
C LYS A 15 -8.93 -1.80 -10.93
N LYS A 16 -8.83 -2.06 -9.63
CA LYS A 16 -8.56 -1.04 -8.61
C LYS A 16 -7.10 -0.60 -8.58
N PHE A 17 -6.17 -1.40 -9.09
CA PHE A 17 -4.74 -1.08 -9.02
C PHE A 17 -4.40 0.23 -9.71
N ALA A 18 -5.06 0.52 -10.85
CA ALA A 18 -4.89 1.79 -11.55
C ALA A 18 -5.23 3.01 -10.67
N ALA A 19 -6.18 2.89 -9.74
CA ALA A 19 -6.52 3.97 -8.81
C ALA A 19 -5.45 4.18 -7.73
N TYR A 20 -4.73 3.12 -7.37
CA TYR A 20 -3.68 3.12 -6.35
C TYR A 20 -2.33 3.64 -6.86
N ILE A 21 -2.08 3.55 -8.18
CA ILE A 21 -0.84 4.08 -8.78
C ILE A 21 -0.74 5.58 -8.51
N GLY A 22 0.45 6.02 -8.10
CA GLY A 22 0.74 7.42 -7.82
C GLY A 22 1.88 7.62 -6.83
N THR A 23 2.16 8.87 -6.50
CA THR A 23 3.14 9.23 -5.46
C THR A 23 2.40 9.64 -4.21
N TYR A 24 2.84 9.13 -3.07
CA TYR A 24 2.30 9.40 -1.75
C TYR A 24 3.37 10.03 -0.88
N GLU A 25 3.03 11.04 -0.10
CA GLU A 25 3.95 11.79 0.74
C GLU A 25 3.45 11.81 2.19
N LEU A 26 4.33 11.47 3.14
CA LEU A 26 4.04 11.62 4.57
C LEU A 26 4.44 13.02 5.08
N ALA A 27 5.59 13.50 4.60
CA ALA A 27 6.17 14.78 4.93
C ALA A 27 7.09 15.21 3.77
N PRO A 28 7.45 16.51 3.65
CA PRO A 28 8.31 17.00 2.58
C PRO A 28 9.61 16.17 2.45
N GLY A 29 9.81 15.56 1.28
CA GLY A 29 10.98 14.71 1.00
C GLY A 29 10.85 13.26 1.48
N GLN A 30 9.74 12.89 2.12
CA GLN A 30 9.42 11.51 2.48
C GLN A 30 8.27 10.99 1.64
N THR A 31 8.63 10.41 0.49
CA THR A 31 7.68 9.90 -0.50
C THR A 31 7.73 8.38 -0.65
N ARG A 32 6.63 7.83 -1.15
CA ARG A 32 6.46 6.45 -1.60
C ARG A 32 5.76 6.47 -2.94
N SER A 33 6.28 5.74 -3.91
CA SER A 33 5.64 5.60 -5.22
C SER A 33 4.97 4.25 -5.30
N VAL A 34 3.68 4.22 -5.57
CA VAL A 34 2.96 2.98 -5.87
C VAL A 34 2.92 2.80 -7.38
N ILE A 35 3.42 1.68 -7.84
CA ILE A 35 3.51 1.31 -9.25
C ILE A 35 2.91 -0.08 -9.45
N THR A 36 2.54 -0.40 -10.69
CA THR A 36 2.10 -1.73 -11.07
C THR A 36 3.07 -2.35 -12.05
N GLU A 37 3.45 -3.60 -11.83
CA GLU A 37 4.20 -4.41 -12.80
C GLU A 37 3.37 -5.64 -13.16
N GLY A 38 2.66 -5.58 -14.30
CA GLY A 38 1.65 -6.58 -14.67
C GLY A 38 0.48 -6.57 -13.68
N ASP A 39 0.14 -7.74 -13.14
CA ASP A 39 -0.92 -7.93 -12.14
C ASP A 39 -0.43 -7.78 -10.69
N LYS A 40 0.70 -7.10 -10.47
CA LYS A 40 1.30 -6.90 -9.15
C LYS A 40 1.38 -5.43 -8.81
N LEU A 41 0.99 -5.11 -7.57
CA LEU A 41 1.18 -3.79 -6.99
C LEU A 41 2.53 -3.77 -6.27
N LEU A 42 3.34 -2.74 -6.49
CA LEU A 42 4.61 -2.53 -5.81
C LEU A 42 4.64 -1.14 -5.20
N VAL A 43 5.29 -1.04 -4.05
CA VAL A 43 5.62 0.24 -3.42
C VAL A 43 7.13 0.44 -3.49
N GLU A 44 7.53 1.55 -4.10
CA GLU A 44 8.91 2.00 -4.13
C GLU A 44 9.15 3.05 -3.06
N ARG A 45 10.21 2.87 -2.28
CA ARG A 45 10.68 3.83 -1.28
C ARG A 45 12.19 3.89 -1.33
N ASN A 46 12.75 5.08 -1.58
CA ASN A 46 14.20 5.31 -1.67
C ASN A 46 14.91 4.31 -2.63
N GLY A 47 14.30 4.02 -3.78
CA GLY A 47 14.84 3.08 -4.78
C GLY A 47 14.68 1.58 -4.45
N LYS A 48 14.10 1.24 -3.29
CA LYS A 48 13.74 -0.14 -2.96
C LYS A 48 12.28 -0.39 -3.32
N LYS A 49 12.03 -1.43 -4.12
CA LYS A 49 10.68 -1.88 -4.49
C LYS A 49 10.27 -3.06 -3.62
N GLU A 50 9.10 -2.95 -3.00
CA GLU A 50 8.47 -4.01 -2.23
C GLU A 50 7.14 -4.38 -2.88
N GLN A 51 6.90 -5.67 -3.11
CA GLN A 51 5.62 -6.13 -3.62
C GLN A 51 4.54 -6.04 -2.54
N LEU A 52 3.41 -5.44 -2.87
CA LEU A 52 2.20 -5.39 -2.06
C LEU A 52 1.31 -6.57 -2.45
N LEU A 53 1.21 -7.52 -1.53
CA LEU A 53 0.36 -8.71 -1.67
C LEU A 53 -1.05 -8.36 -1.16
N PRO A 54 -2.11 -8.67 -1.91
CA PRO A 54 -3.46 -8.46 -1.42
C PRO A 54 -3.76 -9.44 -0.28
N GLU A 55 -4.19 -8.93 0.87
CA GLU A 55 -4.86 -9.72 1.91
C GLU A 55 -6.36 -9.83 1.57
N THR A 56 -6.94 -8.71 1.12
CA THR A 56 -8.31 -8.61 0.61
C THR A 56 -8.33 -7.67 -0.60
N SER A 57 -9.52 -7.27 -1.08
CA SER A 57 -9.66 -6.38 -2.24
C SER A 57 -9.08 -4.97 -2.04
N GLU A 58 -8.91 -4.53 -0.79
CA GLU A 58 -8.49 -3.16 -0.42
C GLU A 58 -7.39 -3.11 0.64
N ILE A 59 -7.09 -4.26 1.27
CA ILE A 59 -6.03 -4.41 2.26
C ILE A 59 -4.90 -5.19 1.63
N PHE A 60 -3.70 -4.65 1.75
CA PHE A 60 -2.47 -5.23 1.24
C PHE A 60 -1.47 -5.42 2.39
N PHE A 61 -0.51 -6.31 2.20
CA PHE A 61 0.59 -6.52 3.12
C PHE A 61 1.89 -6.71 2.36
N ARG A 62 3.01 -6.60 3.08
CA ARG A 62 4.35 -6.87 2.55
C ARG A 62 4.86 -8.16 3.17
N LYS A 63 5.46 -9.01 2.33
CA LYS A 63 6.02 -10.29 2.79
C LYS A 63 7.14 -10.05 3.81
N GLY A 64 7.07 -10.71 4.97
CA GLY A 64 8.04 -10.61 6.06
C GLY A 64 7.99 -9.29 6.83
N VAL A 65 6.95 -8.47 6.65
CA VAL A 65 6.79 -7.18 7.34
C VAL A 65 5.47 -7.19 8.11
N GLU A 66 5.55 -6.89 9.40
CA GLU A 66 4.38 -6.68 10.24
C GLU A 66 3.72 -5.33 9.92
N GLY A 67 2.66 -5.37 9.11
CA GLY A 67 1.88 -4.18 8.77
C GLY A 67 0.93 -4.40 7.60
N ARG A 68 -0.09 -3.56 7.52
CA ARG A 68 -1.06 -3.52 6.42
C ARG A 68 -0.96 -2.19 5.70
N ILE A 69 -1.15 -2.22 4.39
CA ILE A 69 -1.30 -1.06 3.53
C ILE A 69 -2.75 -1.01 3.08
N LEU A 70 -3.40 0.13 3.29
CA LEU A 70 -4.76 0.39 2.84
C LEU A 70 -4.77 1.65 1.98
N PHE A 71 -5.72 1.75 1.07
CA PHE A 71 -5.93 2.95 0.27
C PHE A 71 -7.21 3.64 0.69
N ARG A 72 -7.13 4.93 1.01
CA ARG A 72 -8.28 5.76 1.37
C ARG A 72 -8.84 6.39 0.11
N TYR A 73 -10.15 6.29 -0.05
CA TYR A 73 -10.91 7.01 -1.05
C TYR A 73 -11.44 8.31 -0.44
N ALA A 74 -11.27 9.41 -1.16
CA ALA A 74 -11.94 10.67 -0.88
C ALA A 74 -13.42 10.60 -1.28
N ASP A 75 -14.19 11.61 -0.87
CA ASP A 75 -15.61 11.78 -1.21
C ASP A 75 -15.87 11.78 -2.72
N SER A 76 -14.86 12.19 -3.52
CA SER A 76 -14.88 12.14 -4.98
C SER A 76 -14.78 10.74 -5.59
N GLY A 77 -14.62 9.68 -4.78
CA GLY A 77 -14.41 8.30 -5.25
C GLY A 77 -13.00 8.02 -5.78
N LYS A 78 -12.06 8.96 -5.61
CA LYS A 78 -10.64 8.78 -5.97
C LYS A 78 -9.79 8.52 -4.75
N VAL A 79 -8.74 7.71 -4.92
CA VAL A 79 -7.78 7.45 -3.85
C VAL A 79 -6.97 8.73 -3.58
N ASP A 80 -7.03 9.22 -2.35
CA ASP A 80 -6.33 10.43 -1.90
C ASP A 80 -5.22 10.15 -0.89
N ALA A 81 -5.18 8.95 -0.31
CA ALA A 81 -4.13 8.59 0.64
C ALA A 81 -3.84 7.09 0.68
N LEU A 82 -2.62 6.78 1.12
CA LEU A 82 -2.16 5.45 1.49
C LEU A 82 -1.98 5.41 3.01
N ILE A 83 -2.60 4.43 3.66
CA ILE A 83 -2.51 4.22 5.10
C ILE A 83 -1.56 3.04 5.36
N ASP A 84 -0.43 3.31 6.00
CA ASP A 84 0.56 2.33 6.46
C ASP A 84 0.23 2.01 7.93
N ARG A 85 -0.58 0.96 8.14
CA ARG A 85 -0.97 0.47 9.46
C ARG A 85 0.12 -0.44 10.02
N ARG A 86 0.80 0.02 11.07
CA ARG A 86 1.92 -0.68 11.73
C ARG A 86 1.83 -0.51 13.24
N ASN A 87 2.12 -1.54 14.02
CA ASN A 87 2.12 -1.46 15.50
C ASN A 87 0.83 -0.84 16.12
N ASN A 88 -0.35 -1.10 15.54
CA ASN A 88 -1.63 -0.44 15.89
C ASN A 88 -1.73 1.07 15.62
N GLU A 89 -0.78 1.65 14.88
CA GLU A 89 -0.82 3.04 14.44
C GLU A 89 -1.08 3.14 12.94
N ASP A 90 -1.85 4.15 12.54
CA ASP A 90 -2.14 4.47 11.15
C ASP A 90 -1.29 5.66 10.69
N VAL A 91 -0.35 5.39 9.80
CA VAL A 91 0.49 6.44 9.19
C VAL A 91 -0.08 6.79 7.82
N ILE A 92 -0.60 8.01 7.69
CA ILE A 92 -1.30 8.46 6.48
C ILE A 92 -0.33 9.18 5.55
N TRP A 93 -0.18 8.67 4.33
CA TRP A 93 0.59 9.26 3.25
C TRP A 93 -0.38 9.85 2.23
N LEU A 94 -0.36 11.17 2.04
CA LEU A 94 -1.26 11.85 1.13
C LEU A 94 -0.79 11.65 -0.32
N LYS A 95 -1.71 11.36 -1.23
CA LYS A 95 -1.41 11.24 -2.65
C LYS A 95 -1.13 12.62 -3.24
N THR A 96 0.04 12.80 -3.82
CA THR A 96 0.50 14.06 -4.41
C THR A 96 0.54 14.03 -5.92
N LYS A 97 0.61 12.84 -6.54
CA LYS A 97 0.62 12.63 -8.00
C LYS A 97 -0.16 11.39 -8.39
#